data_AF-A0AAN0K1V0-F1
#
_entry.id   AF-A0AAN0K1V0-F1
#
_cell.length_a   1.000
_cell.length_b   1.000
_cell.length_c   1.000
_cell.angle_alpha   90.00
_cell.angle_beta   90.00
_cell.angle_gamma   90.00
#
_symmetry.space_group_name_H-M   'P 1'
#
loop_
_entity.id
_entity.type
_entity.pdbx_description
1 polymer ?
#
loop_
_entity_poly.entity_id
_entity_poly.type
_entity_poly.pdbx_seq_one_letter_code
_entity_poly.pdbx_strand_id
1 'polypeptide(L)'
;MKEKLVPLIGVPSTDFRVYEIRYGECELDGLDETLVYMGMHIQFGSEHSELIVRLGRALRRGECRIKLYLLQVNNTEFCKYMMESIVAKNTPVREFKKQIIEEAKVQGINCVLELDKMRLRDKNGVSPGRVYPDDELIYTNREMYVEPLKEPEKMKYHWQVQVYVRRWRPSQHSVDPTEEVILDTDFDYNHIIKK
;
A
#
# COMPACT_ATOMS: atom_id res chain seq x y z
N MET A 1 -6.77 7.33 26.29
CA MET A 1 -7.95 7.28 25.41
C MET A 1 -8.53 5.87 25.28
N LYS A 2 -7.89 4.91 24.59
CA LYS A 2 -8.47 3.55 24.42
C LYS A 2 -8.89 2.88 25.73
N GLU A 3 -8.06 2.96 26.78
CA GLU A 3 -8.43 2.45 28.12
C GLU A 3 -9.72 3.06 28.70
N LYS A 4 -10.04 4.33 28.39
CA LYS A 4 -11.29 4.96 28.84
C LYS A 4 -12.51 4.48 28.04
N LEU A 5 -12.31 3.90 26.86
CA LEU A 5 -13.38 3.35 26.03
C LEU A 5 -13.70 1.89 26.39
N VAL A 6 -12.78 1.18 27.07
CA VAL A 6 -12.96 -0.22 27.49
C VAL A 6 -14.29 -0.44 28.24
N PRO A 7 -14.67 0.38 29.25
CA PRO A 7 -15.94 0.17 29.96
C PRO A 7 -17.19 0.40 29.09
N LEU A 8 -17.07 1.20 28.02
CA LEU A 8 -18.19 1.52 27.11
C LEU A 8 -18.36 0.45 26.02
N ILE A 9 -17.25 -0.15 25.57
CA ILE A 9 -17.24 -1.15 24.49
C ILE A 9 -17.40 -2.56 25.06
N GLY A 10 -16.92 -2.81 26.28
CA GLY A 10 -17.02 -4.11 26.95
C GLY A 10 -15.96 -5.15 26.50
N VAL A 11 -14.93 -4.73 25.78
CA VAL A 11 -13.79 -5.58 25.37
C VAL A 11 -12.45 -4.92 25.69
N PRO A 12 -11.35 -5.70 25.86
CA PRO A 12 -10.01 -5.14 26.08
C PRO A 12 -9.57 -4.19 24.97
N SER A 13 -8.72 -3.20 25.31
CA SER A 13 -8.19 -2.21 24.36
C SER A 13 -7.37 -2.81 23.21
N THR A 14 -6.94 -4.06 23.34
CA THR A 14 -6.26 -4.85 22.31
C THR A 14 -7.21 -5.39 21.24
N ASP A 15 -8.51 -5.46 21.54
CA ASP A 15 -9.50 -6.20 20.75
C ASP A 15 -10.47 -5.26 20.01
N PHE A 16 -10.20 -3.95 20.07
CA PHE A 16 -10.89 -2.97 19.25
C PHE A 16 -9.95 -1.90 18.69
N ARG A 17 -10.35 -1.41 17.53
CA ARG A 17 -9.68 -0.39 16.71
C ARG A 17 -10.45 0.90 16.85
N VAL A 18 -9.74 2.03 16.89
CA VAL A 18 -10.35 3.36 16.91
C VAL A 18 -9.85 4.11 15.70
N TYR A 19 -10.79 4.66 14.93
CA TYR A 19 -10.54 5.44 13.74
C TYR A 19 -11.02 6.86 13.98
N GLU A 20 -10.20 7.83 13.59
CA GLU A 20 -10.60 9.23 13.50
C GLU A 20 -11.13 9.52 12.09
N ILE A 21 -12.31 10.15 11.99
CA ILE A 21 -12.86 10.62 10.73
C ILE A 21 -12.38 12.06 10.50
N ARG A 22 -11.49 12.26 9.52
CA ARG A 22 -11.03 13.61 9.09
C ARG A 22 -11.41 13.88 7.63
N TYR A 23 -10.55 13.43 6.72
CA TYR A 23 -10.76 13.40 5.27
C TYR A 23 -10.81 11.94 4.74
N GLY A 24 -11.07 11.01 5.66
CA GLY A 24 -10.95 9.56 5.51
C GLY A 24 -10.81 8.90 6.88
N GLU A 25 -10.76 7.56 6.90
CA GLU A 25 -10.57 6.78 8.12
C GLU A 25 -9.08 6.56 8.40
N CYS A 26 -8.56 7.15 9.48
CA CYS A 26 -7.20 6.89 9.96
C CYS A 26 -7.24 6.08 11.25
N GLU A 27 -6.68 4.87 11.25
CA GLU A 27 -6.55 4.09 12.48
C GLU A 27 -5.51 4.72 13.43
N LEU A 28 -5.87 4.77 14.71
CA LEU A 28 -5.04 5.33 15.77
C LEU A 28 -4.18 4.22 16.41
N ASP A 29 -2.86 4.32 16.23
CA ASP A 29 -1.83 3.35 16.66
C ASP A 29 -1.20 3.66 18.03
N GLY A 30 -1.53 4.81 18.65
CA GLY A 30 -0.97 5.26 19.93
C GLY A 30 -1.87 6.23 20.74
N LEU A 31 -1.51 6.48 22.00
CA LEU A 31 -2.23 7.37 22.94
C LEU A 31 -1.79 8.84 22.86
N ASP A 32 -0.50 9.08 22.60
CA ASP A 32 0.14 10.38 22.84
C ASP A 32 0.09 11.33 21.63
N GLU A 33 0.36 10.83 20.42
CA GLU A 33 0.26 11.64 19.20
C GLU A 33 -1.20 12.07 18.95
N THR A 34 -2.17 11.19 19.24
CA THR A 34 -3.60 11.41 19.01
C THR A 34 -4.20 12.52 19.86
N LEU A 35 -3.84 12.64 21.15
CA LEU A 35 -4.37 13.71 22.01
C LEU A 35 -3.80 15.07 21.63
N VAL A 36 -2.55 15.12 21.16
CA VAL A 36 -1.92 16.35 20.65
C VAL A 36 -2.60 16.80 19.36
N TYR A 37 -2.83 15.89 18.41
CA TYR A 37 -3.50 16.22 17.15
C TYR A 37 -4.98 16.59 17.35
N MET A 38 -5.73 15.84 18.15
CA MET A 38 -7.12 16.20 18.50
C MET A 38 -7.21 17.51 19.26
N GLY A 39 -6.29 17.75 20.20
CA GLY A 39 -6.19 18.99 20.96
C GLY A 39 -5.91 20.19 20.07
N MET A 40 -5.02 20.07 19.08
CA MET A 40 -4.79 21.10 18.06
C MET A 40 -6.06 21.39 17.27
N HIS A 41 -6.78 20.37 16.79
CA HIS A 41 -7.99 20.56 15.98
C HIS A 41 -9.11 21.30 16.73
N ILE A 42 -9.35 20.93 17.99
CA ILE A 42 -10.30 21.64 18.88
C ILE A 42 -9.88 23.10 19.07
N GLN A 43 -8.57 23.38 19.15
CA GLN A 43 -8.03 24.75 19.25
C GLN A 43 -8.22 25.58 17.96
N PHE A 44 -8.27 24.94 16.79
CA PHE A 44 -8.44 25.59 15.49
C PHE A 44 -9.90 25.64 15.00
N GLY A 45 -10.88 25.38 15.87
CA GLY A 45 -12.30 25.61 15.58
C GLY A 45 -13.01 24.49 14.81
N SER A 46 -12.47 23.27 14.80
CA SER A 46 -13.25 22.11 14.34
C SER A 46 -14.26 21.71 15.42
N GLU A 47 -15.55 21.87 15.15
CA GLU A 47 -16.61 21.67 16.15
C GLU A 47 -16.87 20.18 16.46
N HIS A 48 -16.47 19.25 15.58
CA HIS A 48 -16.75 17.82 15.72
C HIS A 48 -15.58 16.95 15.23
N SER A 49 -15.04 16.11 16.12
CA SER A 49 -14.20 14.97 15.77
C SER A 49 -14.99 13.69 16.02
N GLU A 50 -15.40 13.01 14.95
CA GLU A 50 -16.09 11.72 15.05
C GLU A 50 -15.09 10.57 15.14
N LEU A 51 -15.43 9.59 15.99
CA LEU A 51 -14.63 8.39 16.20
C LEU A 51 -15.44 7.16 15.87
N ILE A 52 -14.88 6.29 15.03
CA ILE A 52 -15.45 4.98 14.73
C ILE A 52 -14.67 3.92 15.51
N VAL A 53 -15.39 3.06 16.23
CA VAL A 53 -14.83 1.88 16.87
C VAL A 53 -15.19 0.65 16.05
N ARG A 54 -14.21 -0.20 15.75
CA ARG A 54 -14.42 -1.51 15.12
C ARG A 54 -13.75 -2.60 15.94
N LEU A 55 -14.40 -3.75 16.08
CA LEU A 55 -13.80 -4.89 16.77
C LEU A 55 -12.68 -5.52 15.93
N GLY A 56 -11.64 -6.02 16.61
CA GLY A 56 -10.47 -6.66 16.03
C GLY A 56 -9.16 -6.17 16.64
N ARG A 57 -8.06 -6.88 16.38
CA ARG A 57 -6.73 -6.56 16.93
C ARG A 57 -6.37 -5.09 16.69
N ALA A 58 -6.06 -4.36 17.74
CA ALA A 58 -5.55 -3.00 17.67
C ALA A 58 -4.10 -2.96 17.14
N LEU A 59 -3.70 -1.88 16.47
CA LEU A 59 -2.29 -1.60 16.21
C LEU A 59 -1.54 -1.32 17.52
N ARG A 60 -0.35 -1.89 17.64
CA ARG A 60 0.62 -1.54 18.69
C ARG A 60 1.50 -0.37 18.21
N ARG A 61 2.14 0.29 19.17
CA ARG A 61 3.07 1.39 18.87
C ARG A 61 4.16 0.92 17.92
N GLY A 62 4.32 1.64 16.81
CA GLY A 62 5.31 1.29 15.79
C GLY A 62 4.84 0.23 14.79
N GLU A 63 3.57 -0.15 14.78
CA GLU A 63 2.99 -1.00 13.74
C GLU A 63 2.23 -0.17 12.69
N CYS A 64 2.14 -0.70 11.49
CA CYS A 64 1.28 -0.23 10.41
C CYS A 64 0.39 -1.35 9.92
N ARG A 65 -0.83 -0.99 9.55
CA ARG A 65 -1.79 -1.86 8.88
C ARG A 65 -1.84 -1.50 7.41
N ILE A 66 -1.59 -2.47 6.56
CA ILE A 66 -1.53 -2.31 5.11
C ILE A 66 -2.58 -3.20 4.46
N LYS A 67 -3.45 -2.59 3.66
CA LYS A 67 -4.38 -3.34 2.81
C LYS A 67 -3.68 -3.65 1.50
N LEU A 68 -3.61 -4.92 1.16
CA LEU A 68 -2.93 -5.43 -0.02
C LEU A 68 -3.98 -5.78 -1.09
N TYR A 69 -3.71 -5.33 -2.31
CA TYR A 69 -4.54 -5.60 -3.48
C TYR A 69 -3.67 -6.27 -4.54
N LEU A 70 -4.12 -7.39 -5.09
CA LEU A 70 -3.45 -8.02 -6.22
C LEU A 70 -3.68 -7.16 -7.48
N LEU A 71 -2.61 -6.75 -8.15
CA LEU A 71 -2.65 -6.01 -9.41
C LEU A 71 -2.43 -6.95 -10.59
N GLN A 72 -3.33 -6.89 -11.58
CA GLN A 72 -3.32 -7.73 -12.78
C GLN A 72 -3.46 -6.86 -14.04
N VAL A 73 -2.36 -6.28 -14.50
CA VAL A 73 -2.31 -5.27 -15.60
C VAL A 73 -2.99 -5.71 -16.90
N ASN A 74 -3.01 -7.02 -17.18
CA ASN A 74 -3.57 -7.58 -18.40
C ASN A 74 -4.95 -8.26 -18.24
N ASN A 75 -5.54 -8.20 -17.04
CA ASN A 75 -6.83 -8.83 -16.78
C ASN A 75 -7.98 -7.81 -16.85
N THR A 76 -9.20 -8.27 -17.14
CA THR A 76 -10.42 -7.45 -17.09
C THR A 76 -10.69 -6.95 -15.67
N GLU A 77 -10.48 -7.82 -14.66
CA GLU A 77 -10.39 -7.41 -13.26
C GLU A 77 -8.96 -6.96 -12.97
N PHE A 78 -8.68 -5.66 -13.16
CA PHE A 78 -7.33 -5.11 -13.08
C PHE A 78 -6.76 -5.14 -11.65
N CYS A 79 -7.61 -5.16 -10.62
CA CYS A 79 -7.16 -5.36 -9.25
C CYS A 79 -8.23 -6.01 -8.36
N LYS A 80 -7.77 -6.79 -7.37
CA LYS A 80 -8.62 -7.50 -6.41
C LYS A 80 -8.07 -7.36 -4.99
N TYR A 81 -8.92 -7.17 -4.00
CA TYR A 81 -8.50 -7.22 -2.59
C TYR A 81 -7.88 -8.59 -2.27
N MET A 82 -6.70 -8.57 -1.65
CA MET A 82 -5.95 -9.79 -1.32
C MET A 82 -6.06 -10.08 0.17
N MET A 83 -5.52 -9.21 1.01
CA MET A 83 -5.55 -9.36 2.47
C MET A 83 -5.18 -8.04 3.18
N GLU A 84 -5.28 -8.04 4.50
CA GLU A 84 -4.77 -6.99 5.38
C GLU A 84 -3.59 -7.56 6.18
N SER A 85 -2.46 -6.86 6.17
CA SER A 85 -1.23 -7.27 6.86
C SER A 85 -0.81 -6.22 7.89
N ILE A 86 -0.20 -6.66 8.99
CA ILE A 86 0.34 -5.78 10.02
C ILE A 86 1.85 -5.94 10.05
N VAL A 87 2.56 -4.84 9.84
CA VAL A 87 4.02 -4.80 9.73
C VAL A 87 4.59 -3.73 10.65
N ALA A 88 5.80 -3.91 11.15
CA ALA A 88 6.47 -2.87 11.91
C ALA A 88 6.86 -1.69 11.00
N LYS A 89 6.72 -0.47 11.49
CA LYS A 89 7.30 0.73 10.87
C LYS A 89 8.80 0.52 10.71
N ASN A 90 9.35 1.08 9.64
CA ASN A 90 10.75 0.95 9.24
C ASN A 90 11.16 -0.47 8.82
N THR A 91 10.21 -1.36 8.51
CA THR A 91 10.54 -2.66 7.92
C THR A 91 10.96 -2.46 6.46
N PRO A 92 12.10 -3.04 6.01
CA PRO A 92 12.46 -3.02 4.60
C PRO A 92 11.43 -3.74 3.74
N VAL A 93 11.16 -3.21 2.55
CA VAL A 93 10.19 -3.77 1.59
C VAL A 93 10.50 -5.23 1.29
N ARG A 94 11.78 -5.62 1.17
CA ARG A 94 12.18 -7.01 0.96
C ARG A 94 11.72 -7.95 2.07
N GLU A 95 11.81 -7.52 3.33
CA GLU A 95 11.35 -8.33 4.47
C GLU A 95 9.82 -8.36 4.51
N PHE A 96 9.17 -7.24 4.23
CA PHE A 96 7.71 -7.20 4.13
C PHE A 96 7.19 -8.11 3.00
N LYS A 97 7.89 -8.16 1.86
CA LYS A 97 7.57 -9.10 0.77
C LYS A 97 7.60 -10.56 1.24
N LYS A 98 8.60 -10.97 2.03
CA LYS A 98 8.63 -12.32 2.61
C LYS A 98 7.43 -12.58 3.52
N GLN A 99 7.09 -11.60 4.37
CA GLN A 99 5.91 -11.69 5.23
C GLN A 99 4.63 -11.88 4.41
N ILE A 100 4.43 -11.10 3.35
CA ILE A 100 3.27 -11.23 2.45
C ILE A 100 3.18 -12.64 1.87
N ILE A 101 4.29 -13.21 1.40
CA ILE A 101 4.31 -14.55 0.83
C ILE A 101 3.87 -15.60 1.85
N GLU A 102 4.38 -15.52 3.07
CA GLU A 102 4.01 -16.47 4.13
C GLU A 102 2.56 -16.28 4.59
N GLU A 103 2.10 -15.05 4.79
CA GLU A 103 0.71 -14.76 5.15
C GLU A 103 -0.28 -15.20 4.07
N ALA A 104 0.06 -15.00 2.79
CA ALA A 104 -0.76 -15.45 1.66
C ALA A 104 -0.91 -16.98 1.65
N LYS A 105 0.18 -17.72 1.92
CA LYS A 105 0.15 -19.18 2.04
C LYS A 105 -0.73 -19.64 3.20
N VAL A 106 -0.56 -19.04 4.38
CA VAL A 106 -1.35 -19.37 5.58
C VAL A 106 -2.83 -19.14 5.35
N GLN A 107 -3.20 -18.05 4.66
CA GLN A 107 -4.59 -17.74 4.33
C GLN A 107 -5.15 -18.54 3.14
N GLY A 108 -4.33 -19.36 2.48
CA GLY A 108 -4.76 -20.15 1.31
C GLY A 108 -5.10 -19.29 0.10
N ILE A 109 -4.48 -18.11 -0.03
CA ILE A 109 -4.71 -17.20 -1.16
C ILE A 109 -4.13 -17.85 -2.41
N ASN A 110 -4.97 -18.06 -3.43
CA ASN A 110 -4.57 -18.68 -4.69
C ASN A 110 -3.81 -17.68 -5.59
N CYS A 111 -2.57 -17.36 -5.22
CA CYS A 111 -1.64 -16.56 -6.00
C CYS A 111 -0.21 -17.11 -5.88
N VAL A 112 0.50 -17.17 -7.00
CA VAL A 112 1.91 -17.56 -7.00
C VAL A 112 2.74 -16.29 -6.79
N LEU A 113 3.33 -16.16 -5.59
CA LEU A 113 4.22 -15.07 -5.24
C LEU A 113 5.63 -15.61 -5.01
N GLU A 114 6.59 -15.02 -5.72
CA GLU A 114 8.02 -15.27 -5.56
C GLU A 114 8.71 -13.96 -5.19
N LEU A 115 9.67 -14.01 -4.25
CA LEU A 115 10.28 -12.81 -3.67
C LEU A 115 10.84 -11.85 -4.74
N ASP A 116 11.61 -12.36 -5.69
CA ASP A 116 12.26 -11.54 -6.72
C ASP A 116 11.32 -11.19 -7.90
N LYS A 117 10.15 -11.84 -7.99
CA LYS A 117 9.12 -11.59 -9.01
C LYS A 117 7.87 -10.96 -8.41
N MET A 118 8.02 -10.23 -7.32
CA MET A 118 6.92 -9.52 -6.68
C MET A 118 7.29 -8.06 -6.49
N ARG A 119 6.38 -7.19 -6.92
CA ARG A 119 6.52 -5.74 -6.85
C ARG A 119 5.46 -5.14 -5.95
N LEU A 120 5.88 -4.23 -5.07
CA LEU A 120 4.96 -3.44 -4.25
C LEU A 120 4.82 -2.04 -4.82
N ARG A 121 3.59 -1.50 -4.81
CA ARG A 121 3.31 -0.13 -5.26
C ARG A 121 2.32 0.59 -4.39
N ASP A 122 2.34 1.91 -4.49
CA ASP A 122 1.23 2.74 -4.01
C ASP A 122 -0.05 2.41 -4.78
N LYS A 123 -1.15 2.34 -4.04
CA LYS A 123 -2.50 2.31 -4.61
C LYS A 123 -3.14 3.68 -4.43
N ASN A 124 -3.14 4.47 -5.51
CA ASN A 124 -3.78 5.79 -5.55
C ASN A 124 -5.16 5.67 -6.21
N GLY A 125 -6.16 5.23 -5.45
CA GLY A 125 -7.49 4.92 -5.97
C GLY A 125 -7.43 3.70 -6.90
N VAL A 126 -7.63 3.94 -8.21
CA VAL A 126 -7.55 2.93 -9.28
C VAL A 126 -6.24 2.97 -10.05
N SER A 127 -5.40 3.97 -9.80
CA SER A 127 -4.14 4.17 -10.53
C SER A 127 -2.98 3.55 -9.76
N PRO A 128 -2.20 2.62 -10.37
CA PRO A 128 -0.97 2.13 -9.77
C PRO A 128 0.04 3.28 -9.71
N GLY A 129 0.53 3.55 -8.51
CA GLY A 129 1.48 4.63 -8.25
C GLY A 129 2.93 4.15 -8.28
N ARG A 130 3.74 4.81 -7.44
CA ARG A 130 5.17 4.58 -7.30
C ARG A 130 5.47 3.13 -6.90
N VAL A 131 6.54 2.59 -7.48
CA VAL A 131 7.13 1.30 -7.09
C VAL A 131 8.05 1.48 -5.89
N TYR A 132 8.01 0.52 -4.98
CA TYR A 132 8.89 0.46 -3.82
C TYR A 132 10.07 -0.48 -4.07
N PRO A 133 11.31 0.04 -4.11
CA PRO A 133 12.52 -0.77 -4.08
C PRO A 133 12.64 -1.60 -2.80
N ASP A 134 13.39 -2.69 -2.86
CA ASP A 134 13.54 -3.68 -1.78
C ASP A 134 14.16 -3.10 -0.48
N ASP A 135 15.01 -2.09 -0.62
CA ASP A 135 15.74 -1.41 0.46
C ASP A 135 14.95 -0.26 1.09
N GLU A 136 13.85 0.16 0.48
CA GLU A 136 12.99 1.20 1.04
C GLU A 136 12.23 0.68 2.26
N LEU A 137 11.95 1.59 3.19
CA LEU A 137 11.30 1.28 4.45
C LEU A 137 9.80 1.56 4.41
N ILE A 138 9.02 0.73 5.09
CA ILE A 138 7.57 0.92 5.28
C ILE A 138 7.32 1.92 6.41
N TYR A 139 6.71 3.06 6.13
CA TYR A 139 6.56 4.15 7.13
C TYR A 139 5.14 4.36 7.68
N THR A 140 4.08 3.97 6.95
CA THR A 140 2.71 4.33 7.36
C THR A 140 1.63 3.37 6.85
N ASN A 141 0.42 3.53 7.40
CA ASN A 141 -0.80 2.85 6.97
C ASN A 141 -1.12 3.28 5.54
N ARG A 142 -1.12 2.33 4.59
CA ARG A 142 -1.42 2.57 3.17
C ARG A 142 -2.19 1.41 2.56
N GLU A 143 -2.85 1.68 1.45
CA GLU A 143 -3.22 0.63 0.52
C GLU A 143 -2.07 0.44 -0.46
N MET A 144 -1.71 -0.81 -0.73
CA MET A 144 -0.62 -1.14 -1.66
C MET A 144 -1.08 -2.19 -2.66
N TYR A 145 -0.55 -2.09 -3.88
CA TYR A 145 -0.66 -3.16 -4.86
C TYR A 145 0.48 -4.16 -4.68
N VAL A 146 0.13 -5.44 -4.77
CA VAL A 146 1.04 -6.57 -4.98
C VAL A 146 0.93 -6.97 -6.44
N GLU A 147 1.98 -6.77 -7.21
CA GLU A 147 2.05 -7.11 -8.62
C GLU A 147 3.01 -8.28 -8.83
N PRO A 148 2.49 -9.47 -9.19
CA PRO A 148 3.32 -10.58 -9.63
C PRO A 148 3.93 -10.29 -11.00
N LEU A 149 5.23 -10.51 -11.13
CA LEU A 149 5.99 -10.29 -12.35
C LEU A 149 6.29 -11.62 -13.05
N LYS A 150 6.45 -11.58 -14.38
CA LYS A 150 6.90 -12.75 -15.15
C LYS A 150 8.41 -12.98 -15.02
N GLU A 151 9.15 -11.89 -14.91
CA GLU A 151 10.61 -11.86 -14.76
C GLU A 151 10.97 -11.13 -13.45
N PRO A 152 12.20 -11.28 -12.94
CA PRO A 152 12.64 -10.54 -11.76
C PRO A 152 12.49 -9.03 -11.93
N GLU A 153 12.28 -8.33 -10.82
CA GLU A 153 12.19 -6.87 -10.79
C GLU A 153 13.40 -6.22 -11.47
N LYS A 154 13.12 -5.35 -12.44
CA LYS A 154 14.13 -4.62 -13.22
C LYS A 154 14.33 -3.20 -12.69
N MET A 155 13.35 -2.64 -12.00
CA MET A 155 13.42 -1.31 -11.40
C MET A 155 14.27 -1.36 -10.13
N LYS A 156 15.36 -0.60 -10.12
CA LYS A 156 16.34 -0.60 -9.02
C LYS A 156 16.34 0.71 -8.25
N TYR A 157 15.91 1.80 -8.87
CA TYR A 157 16.10 3.13 -8.32
C TYR A 157 14.82 3.95 -8.31
N HIS A 158 14.73 4.90 -7.38
CA HIS A 158 13.54 5.73 -7.20
C HIS A 158 13.32 6.77 -8.31
N TRP A 159 14.36 7.11 -9.07
CA TRP A 159 14.28 8.02 -10.22
C TRP A 159 13.88 7.30 -11.52
N GLN A 160 13.72 5.98 -11.50
CA GLN A 160 13.21 5.27 -12.66
C GLN A 160 11.70 5.50 -12.79
N VAL A 161 11.21 5.55 -14.02
CA VAL A 161 9.79 5.59 -14.34
C VAL A 161 9.44 4.37 -15.15
N GLN A 162 8.38 3.71 -14.72
CA GLN A 162 7.83 2.58 -15.43
C GLN A 162 6.66 3.03 -16.30
N VAL A 163 6.65 2.58 -17.54
CA VAL A 163 5.61 2.89 -18.53
C VAL A 163 5.05 1.59 -19.08
N TYR A 164 3.72 1.47 -19.05
CA TYR A 164 3.00 0.44 -19.78
C TYR A 164 2.65 0.93 -21.17
N VAL A 165 3.04 0.17 -22.19
CA VAL A 165 2.83 0.51 -23.60
C VAL A 165 1.92 -0.54 -24.22
N ARG A 166 0.97 -0.09 -25.02
CA ARG A 166 0.11 -0.94 -25.84
C ARG A 166 0.10 -0.42 -27.26
N ARG A 167 0.35 -1.31 -28.22
CA ARG A 167 0.28 -0.96 -29.64
C ARG A 167 -1.14 -1.14 -30.16
N TRP A 168 -1.75 -0.07 -30.65
CA TRP A 168 -3.01 -0.15 -31.39
C TRP A 168 -2.76 -0.56 -32.84
N ARG A 169 -3.55 -1.51 -33.36
CA ARG A 169 -3.53 -1.96 -34.77
C ARG A 169 -4.86 -1.60 -35.43
N PRO A 170 -4.97 -0.40 -36.03
CA PRO A 170 -6.24 0.07 -36.59
C PRO A 170 -6.86 -0.87 -37.62
N SER A 171 -6.04 -1.47 -38.50
CA SER A 171 -6.52 -2.38 -39.55
C SER A 171 -7.13 -3.68 -39.04
N GLN A 172 -6.81 -4.08 -37.81
CA GLN A 172 -7.30 -5.29 -37.17
C GLN A 172 -8.32 -4.99 -36.06
N HIS A 173 -8.58 -3.70 -35.79
CA HIS A 173 -9.36 -3.25 -34.64
C HIS A 173 -8.93 -3.91 -33.32
N SER A 174 -7.61 -4.15 -33.16
CA SER A 174 -7.05 -4.87 -32.02
C SER A 174 -5.90 -4.11 -31.35
N VAL A 175 -5.71 -4.36 -30.06
CA VAL A 175 -4.59 -3.83 -29.26
C VAL A 175 -3.67 -4.99 -28.89
N ASP A 176 -2.36 -4.81 -29.06
CA ASP A 176 -1.36 -5.79 -28.63
C ASP A 176 -1.33 -5.91 -27.09
N PRO A 177 -0.81 -7.02 -26.54
CA PRO A 177 -0.60 -7.14 -25.10
C PRO A 177 0.22 -5.99 -24.52
N THR A 178 0.01 -5.69 -23.24
CA THR A 178 0.78 -4.64 -22.56
C THR A 178 2.24 -5.04 -22.45
N GLU A 179 3.12 -4.18 -22.95
CA GLU A 179 4.56 -4.24 -22.75
C GLU A 179 4.98 -3.27 -21.64
N GLU A 180 6.04 -3.60 -20.93
CA GLU A 180 6.61 -2.78 -19.87
C GLU A 180 7.95 -2.20 -20.32
N VAL A 181 8.11 -0.89 -20.14
CA VAL A 181 9.35 -0.17 -20.38
C VAL A 181 9.76 0.56 -19.11
N ILE A 182 11.05 0.50 -18.76
CA ILE A 182 11.63 1.25 -17.65
C ILE A 182 12.53 2.33 -18.24
N LEU A 183 12.28 3.57 -17.83
CA LEU A 183 12.99 4.76 -18.27
C LEU A 183 13.74 5.35 -17.09
N ASP A 184 15.00 5.71 -17.27
CA ASP A 184 15.69 6.56 -16.31
C ASP A 184 15.22 7.99 -16.53
N THR A 185 14.78 8.67 -15.46
CA THR A 185 14.44 10.11 -15.54
C THR A 185 15.65 11.01 -15.34
N ASP A 186 16.84 10.42 -15.20
CA ASP A 186 18.08 11.20 -15.22
C ASP A 186 18.19 11.82 -16.61
N PHE A 187 17.91 13.12 -16.69
CA PHE A 187 17.98 13.91 -17.91
C PHE A 187 19.45 14.10 -18.29
N ASP A 188 20.14 13.03 -18.66
CA ASP A 188 21.33 13.19 -19.48
C ASP A 188 20.85 13.58 -20.88
N TYR A 189 20.89 14.88 -21.16
CA TYR A 189 20.53 15.51 -22.44
C TYR A 189 21.24 14.89 -23.66
N ASN A 190 22.17 13.96 -23.44
CA ASN A 190 22.96 13.29 -24.46
C ASN A 190 22.30 12.05 -25.10
N HIS A 191 21.14 11.58 -24.62
CA HIS A 191 20.49 10.38 -25.19
C HIS A 191 19.36 10.62 -26.19
N ILE A 192 19.05 11.87 -26.54
CA ILE A 192 18.09 12.17 -27.60
C ILE A 192 18.86 12.59 -28.85
N ILE A 193 18.76 11.74 -29.89
CA ILE A 193 19.35 11.81 -31.24
C ILE A 193 20.70 11.09 -31.39
N LYS A 194 20.63 9.77 -31.59
CA LYS A 194 21.32 9.18 -32.76
C LYS A 194 20.27 8.45 -33.61
N LYS A 195 20.10 8.96 -34.82
CA LYS A 195 19.30 8.40 -35.91
C LYS A 195 19.85 7.04 -36.35
#